data_AF-A0A8J6XAD7-F1
#
_entry.id   AF-A0A8J6XAD7-F1
#
_cell.length_a   1.000
_cell.length_b   1.000
_cell.length_c   1.000
_cell.angle_alpha   90.00
_cell.angle_beta   90.00
_cell.angle_gamma   90.00
#
_symmetry.space_group_name_H-M   'P 1'
#
loop_
_entity.id
_entity.type
_entity.pdbx_description
1 polymer ?
#
loop_
_entity_poly.entity_id
_entity_poly.type
_entity_poly.pdbx_seq_one_letter_code
_entity_poly.pdbx_strand_id
1 'polypeptide(L)'
;MTSSVSNAQTTEDTTSQQLERVEDIHGGAGPWAVVGYRMAKAALEILGFTAEVPHTNQERFQLYVAHYTPLSFSNGELGPYIQFTSMADGLHAGTGASIGKANLKICSLRGINNPTKDQLEFLASRVVKSVIVSRKPNQPQRCVQLRVTPNFAKNYINLPVEQLVAKGEEVMKLPDDQIFSIVELNKCPPPPPKECW
;
A
#
# COMPACT_ATOMS: atom_id res chain seq x y z
N MET A 1 -8.53 38.60 -31.27
CA MET A 1 -7.96 38.34 -29.93
C MET A 1 -9.11 38.16 -28.96
N THR A 2 -9.36 36.95 -28.50
CA THR A 2 -9.90 36.63 -27.17
C THR A 2 -9.65 35.15 -26.95
N SER A 3 -8.55 34.85 -26.26
CA SER A 3 -8.19 33.52 -25.80
C SER A 3 -9.14 33.10 -24.69
N SER A 4 -9.88 32.02 -24.89
CA SER A 4 -10.57 31.30 -23.81
C SER A 4 -9.56 30.38 -23.13
N VAL A 5 -9.10 30.76 -21.95
CA VAL A 5 -8.30 29.92 -21.05
C VAL A 5 -9.24 28.85 -20.49
N SER A 6 -9.06 27.59 -20.87
CA SER A 6 -9.76 26.47 -20.25
C SER A 6 -9.14 26.21 -18.88
N ASN A 7 -9.93 26.43 -17.84
CA ASN A 7 -9.64 26.07 -16.46
C ASN A 7 -9.39 24.55 -16.38
N ALA A 8 -8.17 24.14 -16.04
CA ALA A 8 -7.85 22.74 -15.75
C ALA A 8 -8.45 22.38 -14.39
N GLN A 9 -9.64 21.80 -14.43
CA GLN A 9 -10.32 21.27 -13.26
C GLN A 9 -9.68 19.91 -12.95
N THR A 10 -8.87 19.85 -11.89
CA THR A 10 -8.36 18.59 -11.33
C THR A 10 -9.56 17.82 -10.78
N THR A 11 -10.10 16.89 -11.55
CA THR A 11 -11.15 15.97 -11.12
C THR A 11 -10.56 15.02 -10.08
N GLU A 12 -10.95 15.19 -8.82
CA GLU A 12 -10.72 14.16 -7.80
C GLU A 12 -11.42 12.88 -8.25
N ASP A 13 -10.69 11.77 -8.29
CA ASP A 13 -11.27 10.47 -8.63
C ASP A 13 -12.27 10.05 -7.56
N THR A 14 -13.44 9.65 -8.02
CA THR A 14 -14.51 9.11 -7.19
C THR A 14 -14.06 7.84 -6.46
N THR A 15 -14.68 7.55 -5.32
CA THR A 15 -14.45 6.29 -4.57
C THR A 15 -14.53 5.06 -5.48
N SER A 16 -15.47 5.03 -6.43
CA SER A 16 -15.64 3.91 -7.37
C SER A 16 -14.42 3.73 -8.28
N GLN A 17 -13.88 4.81 -8.85
CA GLN A 17 -12.67 4.73 -9.70
C GLN A 17 -11.44 4.27 -8.91
N GLN A 18 -11.34 4.68 -7.65
CA GLN A 18 -10.25 4.25 -6.77
C GLN A 18 -10.33 2.76 -6.44
N LEU A 19 -11.54 2.23 -6.21
CA LEU A 19 -11.76 0.81 -5.98
C LEU A 19 -11.48 -0.01 -7.24
N GLU A 20 -11.97 0.43 -8.40
CA GLU A 20 -11.72 -0.21 -9.70
C GLU A 20 -10.21 -0.39 -9.97
N ARG A 21 -9.39 0.62 -9.66
CA ARG A 21 -7.92 0.50 -9.79
C ARG A 21 -7.30 -0.56 -8.88
N VAL A 22 -7.83 -0.73 -7.67
CA VAL A 22 -7.38 -1.81 -6.78
C VAL A 22 -7.79 -3.15 -7.38
N GLU A 23 -8.99 -3.26 -7.92
CA GLU A 23 -9.51 -4.48 -8.57
C GLU A 23 -8.71 -4.86 -9.81
N ASP A 24 -8.34 -3.90 -10.66
CA ASP A 24 -7.54 -4.12 -11.86
C ASP A 24 -6.19 -4.79 -11.58
N ILE A 25 -5.63 -4.55 -10.39
CA ILE A 25 -4.35 -5.12 -9.98
C ILE A 25 -4.52 -6.37 -9.11
N HIS A 26 -5.42 -6.33 -8.13
CA HIS A 26 -5.55 -7.37 -7.11
C HIS A 26 -6.58 -8.46 -7.46
N GLY A 27 -7.54 -8.15 -8.33
CA GLY A 27 -8.71 -9.00 -8.63
C GLY A 27 -9.88 -8.83 -7.66
N GLY A 28 -9.80 -7.90 -6.71
CA GLY A 28 -10.88 -7.53 -5.80
C GLY A 28 -10.48 -6.40 -4.86
N ALA A 29 -11.39 -5.50 -4.49
CA ALA A 29 -11.09 -4.39 -3.57
C ALA A 29 -11.31 -4.78 -2.10
N GLY A 30 -10.60 -5.79 -1.59
CA GLY A 30 -10.64 -6.15 -0.17
C GLY A 30 -9.99 -5.09 0.75
N PRO A 31 -10.32 -5.04 2.05
CA PRO A 31 -9.88 -3.97 2.96
C PRO A 31 -8.36 -3.84 3.06
N TRP A 32 -7.62 -4.96 2.95
CA TRP A 32 -6.17 -4.94 3.03
C TRP A 32 -5.49 -4.48 1.72
N ALA A 33 -6.08 -4.75 0.56
CA ALA A 33 -5.61 -4.16 -0.69
C ALA A 33 -5.91 -2.65 -0.71
N VAL A 34 -7.11 -2.26 -0.28
CA VAL A 34 -7.52 -0.85 -0.19
C VAL A 34 -6.61 -0.06 0.77
N VAL A 35 -6.29 -0.58 1.96
CA VAL A 35 -5.38 0.14 2.87
C VAL A 35 -3.98 0.31 2.27
N GLY A 36 -3.47 -0.67 1.53
CA GLY A 36 -2.21 -0.55 0.78
C GLY A 36 -2.24 0.57 -0.26
N TYR A 37 -3.34 0.68 -0.99
CA TYR A 37 -3.57 1.74 -1.98
C TYR A 37 -3.65 3.13 -1.33
N ARG A 38 -4.40 3.26 -0.23
CA ARG A 38 -4.49 4.53 0.51
C ARG A 38 -3.16 4.95 1.13
N MET A 39 -2.43 3.99 1.70
CA MET A 39 -1.06 4.19 2.18
C MET A 39 -0.14 4.73 1.08
N ALA A 40 -0.27 4.22 -0.15
CA ALA A 40 0.49 4.71 -1.29
C ALA A 40 0.16 6.17 -1.60
N LYS A 41 -1.12 6.55 -1.70
CA LYS A 41 -1.53 7.93 -2.01
C LYS A 41 -1.01 8.93 -0.99
N ALA A 42 -1.23 8.66 0.30
CA ALA A 42 -0.75 9.52 1.38
C ALA A 42 0.79 9.68 1.34
N ALA A 43 1.52 8.62 1.01
CA ALA A 43 2.96 8.68 0.84
C ALA A 43 3.40 9.53 -0.36
N LEU A 44 2.72 9.40 -1.50
CA LEU A 44 3.03 10.18 -2.70
C LEU A 44 2.89 11.68 -2.44
N GLU A 45 1.81 12.08 -1.77
CA GLU A 45 1.58 13.48 -1.39
C GLU A 45 2.71 14.03 -0.51
N ILE A 46 3.09 13.32 0.55
CA ILE A 46 4.20 13.75 1.42
C ILE A 46 5.53 13.84 0.64
N LEU A 47 5.78 12.90 -0.26
CA LEU A 47 6.99 12.86 -1.08
C LEU A 47 6.95 13.82 -2.28
N GLY A 48 5.87 14.60 -2.43
CA GLY A 48 5.70 15.61 -3.48
C GLY A 48 5.53 15.03 -4.87
N PHE A 49 4.97 13.82 -4.98
CA PHE A 49 4.49 13.27 -6.24
C PHE A 49 3.02 13.68 -6.45
N THR A 50 2.54 13.51 -7.68
CA THR A 50 1.09 13.49 -7.91
C THR A 50 0.47 12.36 -7.08
N ALA A 51 -0.73 12.58 -6.53
CA ALA A 51 -1.42 11.61 -5.67
C ALA A 51 -1.57 10.23 -6.33
N GLU A 52 -1.44 10.19 -7.66
CA GLU A 52 -1.29 9.00 -8.47
C GLU A 52 -0.34 9.24 -9.62
N VAL A 53 0.42 8.21 -10.00
CA VAL A 53 1.39 8.30 -11.08
C VAL A 53 0.92 7.43 -12.25
N PRO A 54 0.35 8.01 -13.33
CA PRO A 54 -0.18 7.26 -14.46
C PRO A 54 0.84 6.28 -15.05
N HIS A 55 0.38 5.19 -15.67
CA HIS A 55 1.25 4.22 -16.35
C HIS A 55 2.09 4.82 -17.49
N THR A 56 1.83 6.05 -17.91
CA THR A 56 2.62 6.81 -18.88
C THR A 56 3.64 7.74 -18.23
N ASN A 57 3.49 8.09 -16.96
CA ASN A 57 4.38 9.00 -16.24
C ASN A 57 5.68 8.29 -15.83
N GLN A 58 6.83 8.89 -16.14
CA GLN A 58 8.16 8.36 -15.81
C GLN A 58 8.48 8.41 -14.30
N GLU A 59 7.79 9.26 -13.53
CA GLU A 59 7.93 9.33 -12.07
C GLU A 59 7.66 7.97 -11.39
N ARG A 60 6.94 7.05 -12.05
CA ARG A 60 6.66 5.70 -11.55
C ARG A 60 7.90 4.82 -11.40
N PHE A 61 9.05 5.27 -11.92
CA PHE A 61 10.37 4.66 -11.76
C PHE A 61 11.23 5.37 -10.70
N GLN A 62 10.86 6.61 -10.34
CA GLN A 62 11.54 7.44 -9.36
C GLN A 62 11.10 7.14 -7.93
N LEU A 63 10.32 6.09 -7.72
CA LEU A 63 9.93 5.57 -6.43
C LEU A 63 10.52 4.19 -6.22
N TYR A 64 10.70 3.86 -4.96
CA TYR A 64 11.02 2.52 -4.51
C TYR A 64 10.14 2.16 -3.32
N VAL A 65 9.51 1.00 -3.38
CA VAL A 65 8.57 0.52 -2.36
C VAL A 65 9.08 -0.80 -1.80
N ALA A 66 9.17 -0.90 -0.47
CA ALA A 66 9.45 -2.13 0.24
C ALA A 66 8.31 -2.43 1.20
N HIS A 67 7.64 -3.56 1.01
CA HIS A 67 6.58 -4.05 1.89
C HIS A 67 7.10 -5.23 2.70
N TYR A 68 7.22 -5.05 4.01
CA TYR A 68 7.69 -6.08 4.94
C TYR A 68 6.50 -6.76 5.57
N THR A 69 6.38 -8.06 5.34
CA THR A 69 5.20 -8.84 5.74
C THR A 69 5.59 -10.26 6.09
N PRO A 70 5.00 -10.89 7.13
CA PRO A 70 5.24 -12.29 7.38
C PRO A 70 4.70 -13.11 6.20
N LEU A 71 5.52 -14.04 5.70
CA LEU A 71 5.08 -15.06 4.78
C LEU A 71 5.12 -16.40 5.50
N SER A 72 4.09 -17.21 5.30
CA SER A 72 4.14 -18.63 5.65
C SER A 72 3.39 -19.39 4.58
N PHE A 73 4.11 -20.30 3.95
CA PHE A 73 3.54 -21.32 3.08
C PHE A 73 3.60 -22.62 3.88
N SER A 74 2.49 -23.01 4.52
CA SER A 74 2.36 -24.34 5.11
C SER A 74 1.54 -25.19 4.17
N ASN A 75 2.10 -26.32 3.73
CA ASN A 75 1.40 -27.36 2.96
C ASN A 75 0.73 -26.91 1.65
N GLY A 76 1.25 -25.88 0.98
CA GLY A 76 0.71 -25.38 -0.29
C GLY A 76 -0.54 -24.50 -0.15
N GLU A 77 -0.98 -24.22 1.09
CA GLU A 77 -2.03 -23.23 1.36
C GLU A 77 -1.41 -21.86 1.62
N LEU A 78 -2.03 -20.82 1.06
CA LEU A 78 -1.77 -19.45 1.47
C LEU A 78 -2.19 -19.33 2.93
N GLY A 79 -1.20 -19.25 3.82
CA GLY A 79 -1.44 -19.12 5.25
C GLY A 79 -2.21 -17.85 5.61
N PRO A 80 -2.48 -17.60 6.90
CA PRO A 80 -3.30 -16.48 7.39
C PRO A 80 -2.68 -15.09 7.15
N TYR A 81 -1.61 -15.02 6.36
CA TYR A 81 -0.87 -13.81 6.02
C TYR A 81 -1.23 -13.25 4.65
N ILE A 82 -2.10 -13.93 3.88
CA ILE A 82 -2.53 -13.47 2.55
C ILE A 82 -3.06 -12.02 2.59
N GLN A 83 -3.83 -11.67 3.62
CA GLN A 83 -4.31 -10.31 3.83
C GLN A 83 -3.18 -9.28 3.90
N PHE A 84 -2.05 -9.62 4.52
CA PHE A 84 -0.93 -8.68 4.62
C PHE A 84 -0.25 -8.54 3.27
N THR A 85 -0.08 -9.62 2.51
CA THR A 85 0.45 -9.53 1.15
C THR A 85 -0.46 -8.77 0.19
N SER A 86 -1.79 -8.80 0.36
CA SER A 86 -2.72 -7.99 -0.43
C SER A 86 -2.41 -6.49 -0.36
N MET A 87 -1.80 -6.01 0.73
CA MET A 87 -1.36 -4.62 0.82
C MET A 87 -0.30 -4.28 -0.24
N ALA A 88 0.53 -5.24 -0.67
CA ALA A 88 1.52 -5.03 -1.72
C ALA A 88 0.86 -4.71 -3.07
N ASP A 89 -0.25 -5.37 -3.39
CA ASP A 89 -1.01 -5.09 -4.61
C ASP A 89 -1.71 -3.73 -4.53
N GLY A 90 -2.20 -3.35 -3.35
CA GLY A 90 -2.67 -1.99 -3.09
C GLY A 90 -1.58 -0.93 -3.31
N LEU A 91 -0.39 -1.17 -2.77
CA LEU A 91 0.76 -0.28 -2.97
C LEU A 91 1.13 -0.18 -4.45
N HIS A 92 1.05 -1.29 -5.18
CA HIS A 92 1.25 -1.30 -6.63
C HIS A 92 0.20 -0.43 -7.33
N ALA A 93 -1.09 -0.63 -7.04
CA ALA A 93 -2.18 0.16 -7.61
C ALA A 93 -2.01 1.67 -7.37
N GLY A 94 -1.57 2.07 -6.17
CA GLY A 94 -1.46 3.51 -5.82
C GLY A 94 -0.16 4.17 -6.29
N THR A 95 0.98 3.50 -6.13
CA THR A 95 2.29 4.08 -6.52
C THR A 95 2.65 3.85 -7.98
N GLY A 96 1.94 2.93 -8.63
CA GLY A 96 2.33 2.32 -9.88
C GLY A 96 3.56 1.41 -9.77
N ALA A 97 4.34 1.40 -8.68
CA ALA A 97 5.53 0.56 -8.52
C ALA A 97 5.17 -0.92 -8.58
N SER A 98 6.02 -1.75 -9.19
CA SER A 98 5.67 -3.16 -9.38
C SER A 98 6.90 -4.06 -9.32
N ILE A 99 6.66 -5.35 -9.06
CA ILE A 99 7.71 -6.38 -9.04
C ILE A 99 8.41 -6.43 -10.41
N GLY A 100 7.64 -6.40 -11.50
CA GLY A 100 8.17 -6.41 -12.87
C GLY A 100 9.02 -5.19 -13.23
N LYS A 101 8.77 -4.03 -12.59
CA LYS A 101 9.62 -2.83 -12.71
C LYS A 101 10.80 -2.82 -11.73
N ALA A 102 10.93 -3.88 -10.93
CA ALA A 102 11.94 -4.04 -9.88
C ALA A 102 11.99 -2.88 -8.86
N ASN A 103 10.87 -2.16 -8.69
CA ASN A 103 10.79 -1.02 -7.77
C ASN A 103 9.67 -1.12 -6.74
N LEU A 104 8.97 -2.26 -6.69
CA LEU A 104 8.26 -2.76 -5.52
C LEU A 104 8.93 -4.07 -5.09
N LYS A 105 9.18 -4.20 -3.79
CA LYS A 105 9.74 -5.41 -3.16
C LYS A 105 8.88 -5.91 -2.02
N ILE A 106 8.63 -7.21 -1.99
CA ILE A 106 8.01 -7.92 -0.88
C ILE A 106 9.11 -8.58 -0.06
N CYS A 107 9.27 -8.11 1.17
CA CYS A 107 10.27 -8.60 2.11
C CYS A 107 9.62 -9.54 3.12
N SER A 108 9.93 -10.82 2.97
CA SER A 108 9.45 -11.86 3.87
C SER A 108 9.99 -11.65 5.28
N LEU A 109 9.07 -11.58 6.24
CA LEU A 109 9.36 -11.72 7.66
C LEU A 109 9.01 -13.14 8.09
N ARG A 110 9.63 -13.62 9.15
CA ARG A 110 9.30 -14.94 9.70
C ARG A 110 7.89 -14.91 10.28
N GLY A 111 6.99 -15.71 9.70
CA GLY A 111 5.67 -15.95 10.26
C GLY A 111 5.69 -16.83 11.51
N ILE A 112 4.56 -16.86 12.20
CA ILE A 112 4.23 -17.82 13.26
C ILE A 112 3.41 -18.95 12.65
N ASN A 113 3.65 -20.19 13.05
CA ASN A 113 2.80 -21.31 12.64
C ASN A 113 1.48 -21.29 13.43
N ASN A 114 0.35 -21.42 12.74
CA ASN A 114 -1.00 -21.41 13.33
C ASN A 114 -1.22 -20.24 14.32
N PRO A 115 -1.04 -18.98 13.87
CA PRO A 115 -1.16 -17.83 14.75
C PRO A 115 -2.60 -17.69 15.27
N THR A 116 -2.73 -17.27 16.53
CA THR A 116 -4.02 -16.82 17.07
C THR A 116 -4.45 -15.50 16.43
N LYS A 117 -5.72 -15.13 16.57
CA LYS A 117 -6.23 -13.82 16.11
C LYS A 117 -5.42 -12.66 16.72
N ASP A 118 -5.20 -12.68 18.02
CA ASP A 118 -4.43 -11.65 18.73
C ASP A 118 -2.98 -11.54 18.21
N GLN A 119 -2.36 -12.68 17.86
CA GLN A 119 -1.04 -12.69 17.24
C GLN A 119 -1.08 -12.06 15.83
N LEU A 120 -2.11 -12.33 15.03
CA LEU A 120 -2.28 -11.68 13.73
C LEU A 120 -2.50 -10.16 13.87
N GLU A 121 -3.32 -9.73 14.83
CA GLU A 121 -3.56 -8.31 15.12
C GLU A 121 -2.27 -7.59 15.54
N PHE A 122 -1.47 -8.25 16.40
CA PHE A 122 -0.15 -7.77 16.80
C PHE A 122 0.80 -7.68 15.59
N LEU A 123 0.91 -8.75 14.80
CA LEU A 123 1.79 -8.78 13.63
C LEU A 123 1.41 -7.68 12.64
N ALA A 124 0.12 -7.52 12.33
CA ALA A 124 -0.37 -6.47 11.44
C ALA A 124 0.03 -5.07 11.90
N SER A 125 -0.21 -4.73 13.17
CA SER A 125 -0.04 -3.37 13.67
C SER A 125 1.39 -3.03 14.15
N ARG A 126 2.22 -4.04 14.44
CA ARG A 126 3.57 -3.86 15.02
C ARG A 126 4.71 -4.39 14.16
N VAL A 127 4.44 -5.34 13.27
CA VAL A 127 5.49 -6.01 12.48
C VAL A 127 5.37 -5.65 11.00
N VAL A 128 4.18 -5.78 10.41
CA VAL A 128 3.93 -5.39 9.02
C VAL A 128 4.18 -3.89 8.86
N LYS A 129 4.90 -3.54 7.80
CA LYS A 129 5.19 -2.15 7.46
C LYS A 129 5.51 -1.98 5.99
N SER A 130 5.28 -0.79 5.48
CA SER A 130 5.71 -0.39 4.14
C SER A 130 6.66 0.79 4.24
N VAL A 131 7.67 0.82 3.39
CA VAL A 131 8.54 1.99 3.22
C VAL A 131 8.49 2.42 1.77
N ILE A 132 8.18 3.69 1.54
CA ILE A 132 8.19 4.30 0.22
C ILE A 132 9.29 5.34 0.20
N VAL A 133 10.15 5.27 -0.81
CA VAL A 133 11.34 6.07 -0.96
C VAL A 133 11.28 6.84 -2.27
N SER A 134 11.40 8.15 -2.20
CA SER A 134 11.65 9.02 -3.36
C SER A 134 13.10 8.89 -3.80
N ARG A 135 13.28 8.64 -5.09
CA ARG A 135 14.56 8.60 -5.82
C ARG A 135 14.57 9.65 -6.94
N LYS A 136 13.88 10.78 -6.73
CA LYS A 136 13.89 11.89 -7.69
C LYS A 136 15.34 12.34 -7.94
N PRO A 137 15.76 12.48 -9.21
CA PRO A 137 17.12 12.93 -9.51
C PRO A 137 17.32 14.35 -8.96
N ASN A 138 18.54 14.63 -8.51
CA ASN A 138 18.94 15.94 -7.99
C ASN A 138 18.17 16.42 -6.75
N GLN A 139 17.52 15.52 -6.02
CA GLN A 139 16.88 15.81 -4.73
C GLN A 139 17.44 14.90 -3.63
N PRO A 140 17.49 15.35 -2.36
CA PRO A 140 17.75 14.47 -1.24
C PRO A 140 16.74 13.34 -1.20
N GLN A 141 17.21 12.14 -0.86
CA GLN A 141 16.35 10.98 -0.68
C GLN A 141 15.40 11.25 0.49
N ARG A 142 14.09 11.19 0.21
CA ARG A 142 13.03 11.28 1.21
C ARG A 142 12.28 9.96 1.27
N CYS A 143 11.74 9.63 2.43
CA CYS A 143 11.04 8.36 2.60
C CYS A 143 10.07 8.42 3.76
N VAL A 144 9.01 7.65 3.62
CA VAL A 144 7.98 7.49 4.62
C VAL A 144 7.85 6.02 4.99
N GLN A 145 7.63 5.76 6.28
CA GLN A 145 7.23 4.45 6.79
C GLN A 145 5.76 4.48 7.16
N LEU A 146 5.03 3.45 6.74
CA LEU A 146 3.61 3.32 7.01
C LEU A 146 3.31 1.99 7.71
N ARG A 147 2.33 2.01 8.61
CA ARG A 147 1.84 0.85 9.35
C ARG A 147 0.34 0.98 9.61
N VAL A 148 -0.42 -0.09 9.47
CA VAL A 148 -1.84 -0.08 9.86
C VAL A 148 -2.00 0.16 11.35
N THR A 149 -3.10 0.79 11.75
CA THR A 149 -3.37 1.01 13.18
C THR A 149 -3.78 -0.30 13.87
N PRO A 150 -3.62 -0.41 15.21
CA PRO A 150 -4.19 -1.52 15.96
C PRO A 150 -5.71 -1.65 15.78
N ASN A 151 -6.43 -0.53 15.68
CA ASN A 151 -7.88 -0.53 15.49
C ASN A 151 -8.27 -1.12 14.13
N PHE A 152 -7.55 -0.73 13.06
CA PHE A 152 -7.73 -1.34 11.74
C PHE A 152 -7.50 -2.85 11.79
N ALA A 153 -6.36 -3.28 12.34
CA ALA A 153 -6.04 -4.70 12.41
C ALA A 153 -7.15 -5.50 13.14
N LYS A 154 -7.62 -5.02 14.28
CA LYS A 154 -8.69 -5.66 15.06
C LYS A 154 -10.01 -5.84 14.28
N ASN A 155 -10.36 -4.85 13.46
CA ASN A 155 -11.65 -4.79 12.77
C ASN A 155 -11.66 -5.51 11.42
N TYR A 156 -10.51 -5.67 10.76
CA TYR A 156 -10.44 -6.18 9.39
C TYR A 156 -9.63 -7.48 9.22
N ILE A 157 -9.09 -8.07 10.30
CA ILE A 157 -8.40 -9.37 10.23
C ILE A 157 -9.39 -10.53 10.06
N ASN A 158 -9.06 -11.50 9.20
CA ASN A 158 -9.82 -12.74 8.99
C ASN A 158 -11.31 -12.54 8.71
N LEU A 159 -11.65 -11.50 7.94
CA LEU A 159 -13.02 -11.29 7.50
C LEU A 159 -13.47 -12.41 6.56
N PRO A 160 -14.75 -12.82 6.63
CA PRO A 160 -15.32 -13.74 5.64
C PRO A 160 -15.25 -13.17 4.22
N VAL A 161 -15.08 -14.05 3.22
CA VAL A 161 -14.88 -13.66 1.81
C VAL A 161 -16.02 -12.78 1.30
N GLU A 162 -17.25 -13.12 1.66
CA GLU A 162 -18.47 -12.39 1.29
C GLU A 162 -18.54 -10.96 1.85
N GLN A 163 -17.72 -10.63 2.85
CA GLN A 163 -17.65 -9.29 3.43
C GLN A 163 -16.53 -8.44 2.83
N LEU A 164 -15.59 -9.02 2.06
CA LEU A 164 -14.36 -8.33 1.67
C LEU A 164 -14.62 -7.08 0.82
N VAL A 165 -15.51 -7.15 -0.17
CA VAL A 165 -15.82 -6.01 -1.05
C VAL A 165 -16.46 -4.88 -0.24
N ALA A 166 -17.54 -5.17 0.49
CA ALA A 166 -18.23 -4.17 1.31
C ALA A 166 -17.29 -3.53 2.35
N LYS A 167 -16.39 -4.31 2.94
CA LYS A 167 -15.42 -3.80 3.92
C LYS A 167 -14.29 -3.01 3.26
N GLY A 168 -13.92 -3.30 2.02
CA GLY A 168 -13.02 -2.46 1.24
C GLY A 168 -13.62 -1.09 0.92
N GLU A 169 -14.89 -1.04 0.52
CA GLU A 169 -15.60 0.23 0.31
C GLU A 169 -15.68 1.07 1.58
N GLU A 170 -15.92 0.42 2.73
CA GLU A 170 -15.91 1.07 4.04
C GLU A 170 -14.51 1.65 4.32
N VAL A 171 -13.46 0.84 4.17
CA VAL A 171 -12.07 1.27 4.38
C VAL A 171 -11.70 2.41 3.44
N MET A 172 -12.21 2.48 2.21
CA MET A 172 -11.92 3.57 1.29
C MET A 172 -12.42 4.93 1.82
N LYS A 173 -13.49 4.93 2.62
CA LYS A 173 -14.17 6.14 3.12
C LYS A 173 -13.70 6.59 4.51
N LEU A 174 -12.98 5.74 5.24
CA LEU A 174 -12.50 6.08 6.59
C LEU A 174 -11.47 7.23 6.56
N PRO A 175 -11.26 7.97 7.65
CA PRO A 175 -10.09 8.83 7.77
C PRO A 175 -8.76 8.04 7.79
N ASP A 176 -7.69 8.59 7.22
CA ASP A 176 -6.37 7.93 7.14
C ASP A 176 -5.83 7.56 8.53
N ASP A 177 -5.99 8.43 9.53
CA ASP A 177 -5.51 8.22 10.90
C ASP A 177 -6.24 7.09 11.64
N GLN A 178 -7.40 6.65 11.15
CA GLN A 178 -8.10 5.47 11.65
C GLN A 178 -7.55 4.17 11.05
N ILE A 179 -6.95 4.22 9.86
CA ILE A 179 -6.52 3.04 9.10
C ILE A 179 -5.01 2.80 9.20
N PHE A 180 -4.17 3.84 9.15
CA PHE A 180 -2.73 3.72 9.25
C PHE A 180 -2.07 4.93 9.92
N SER A 181 -0.84 4.72 10.37
CA SER A 181 0.11 5.76 10.74
C SER A 181 1.15 5.93 9.63
N ILE A 182 1.59 7.17 9.41
CA ILE A 182 2.63 7.54 8.46
C ILE A 182 3.68 8.40 9.17
N VAL A 183 4.96 8.09 8.95
CA VAL A 183 6.09 8.82 9.54
C VAL A 183 7.11 9.08 8.45
N GLU A 184 7.44 10.35 8.21
CA GLU A 184 8.61 10.71 7.41
C GLU A 184 9.89 10.41 8.21
N LEU A 185 10.81 9.68 7.59
CA LEU A 185 12.03 9.23 8.26
C LEU A 185 13.15 10.25 8.08
N ASN A 186 13.85 10.56 9.17
CA ASN A 186 15.04 11.42 9.15
C ASN A 186 16.20 10.82 8.32
N LYS A 187 16.19 9.50 8.14
CA LYS A 187 17.16 8.77 7.32
C LYS A 187 16.46 7.60 6.66
N CYS A 188 16.61 7.49 5.34
CA CYS A 188 16.03 6.37 4.61
C CYS A 188 16.76 5.08 4.90
N PRO A 189 16.01 3.96 5.02
CA PRO A 189 16.64 2.66 5.17
C PRO A 189 17.46 2.35 3.92
N PRO A 190 18.49 1.51 4.06
CA PRO A 190 19.16 0.98 2.88
C PRO A 190 18.14 0.25 1.99
N PRO A 191 18.44 0.08 0.69
CA PRO A 191 17.66 -0.82 -0.14
C PRO A 191 17.49 -2.17 0.57
N PRO A 192 16.29 -2.77 0.56
CA PRO A 192 16.06 -4.03 1.22
C PRO A 192 16.94 -5.14 0.63
N PRO A 193 17.13 -6.21 1.40
CA PRO A 193 17.99 -7.32 1.02
C PRO A 193 17.58 -7.95 -0.32
N LYS A 194 18.54 -8.61 -1.00
CA LYS A 194 18.30 -9.27 -2.30
C LYS A 194 17.29 -10.41 -2.21
N GLU A 195 17.08 -10.94 -1.02
CA GLU A 195 16.12 -11.99 -0.73
C GLU A 195 14.66 -11.49 -0.71
N CYS A 196 14.44 -10.17 -0.87
CA CYS A 196 13.11 -9.62 -1.12
C CYS A 196 12.72 -9.74 -2.60
N TRP A 197 11.50 -10.21 -2.84
CA TRP A 197 10.94 -10.51 -4.16
C TRP A 197 10.46 -9.23 -4.86
#